data_AF-Q8RGV9-F1
#
_entry.id   AF-Q8RGV9-F1
#
_cell.length_a   1.000
_cell.length_b   1.000
_cell.length_c   1.000
_cell.angle_alpha   90.00
_cell.angle_beta   90.00
_cell.angle_gamma   90.00
#
_symmetry.space_group_name_H-M   'P 1'
#
loop_
_entity.id
_entity.type
_entity.pdbx_description
1 polymer ?
#
loop_
_entity_poly.entity_id
_entity_poly.type
_entity_poly.pdbx_seq_one_letter_code
_entity_poly.pdbx_strand_id
1 'polypeptide(L)' 'MENKEIDFYVDYLSKKENQDKKILVGFNGTDGKEVTMSKLKDDINRIRDSKSTFI' A
#
# COMPACT_ATOMS: atom_id res chain seq x y z
N MET A 1 17.56 -18.39 -4.15
CA MET A 1 16.17 -18.22 -3.69
C MET A 1 15.63 -17.05 -4.50
N GLU A 2 14.95 -17.36 -5.61
CA GLU A 2 14.39 -16.32 -6.49
C GLU A 2 13.20 -15.67 -5.78
N ASN A 3 13.14 -14.33 -5.79
CA ASN A 3 12.09 -13.52 -5.17
C ASN A 3 10.71 -13.63 -5.86
N LYS A 4 10.41 -14.75 -6.54
CA LYS A 4 9.19 -14.96 -7.33
C LYS A 4 7.90 -14.69 -6.55
N GLU A 5 7.89 -14.95 -5.25
CA GLU A 5 6.73 -14.68 -4.39
C GLU A 5 6.52 -13.18 -4.16
N ILE A 6 7.60 -12.43 -3.96
CA ILE A 6 7.56 -10.96 -3.79
C ILE A 6 7.17 -10.32 -5.12
N ASP A 7 7.77 -10.77 -6.23
CA ASP A 7 7.48 -10.27 -7.56
C ASP A 7 6.00 -10.51 -7.95
N PHE A 8 5.47 -11.71 -7.64
CA PHE A 8 4.05 -12.03 -7.81
C PHE A 8 3.15 -11.13 -6.97
N TYR A 9 3.53 -10.89 -5.71
CA TYR A 9 2.75 -10.05 -4.81
C TYR A 9 2.69 -8.59 -5.27
N VAL A 10 3.82 -8.05 -5.75
CA VAL A 10 3.91 -6.71 -6.33
C VAL A 10 3.06 -6.62 -7.59
N ASP A 11 3.15 -7.59 -8.51
CA ASP A 11 2.34 -7.60 -9.73
C ASP A 11 0.84 -7.68 -9.42
N TYR A 12 0.44 -8.60 -8.53
CA TYR A 12 -0.94 -8.77 -8.14
C TYR A 12 -1.52 -7.51 -7.51
N LEU A 13 -0.81 -6.88 -6.57
CA LEU A 13 -1.28 -5.69 -5.87
C LEU A 13 -1.26 -4.42 -6.72
N SER A 14 -0.41 -4.34 -7.75
CA SER A 14 -0.28 -3.17 -8.61
C SER A 14 -1.44 -3.01 -9.60
N LYS A 15 -2.28 -4.05 -9.77
CA LYS A 15 -3.43 -4.00 -10.68
C LYS A 15 -4.51 -3.03 -10.19
N LYS A 16 -5.08 -2.24 -11.10
CA LYS A 16 -6.05 -1.17 -10.76
C LYS A 16 -7.27 -1.70 -10.02
N GLU A 17 -7.76 -2.89 -10.37
CA GLU A 17 -8.90 -3.52 -9.71
C GLU A 17 -8.64 -3.88 -8.23
N ASN A 18 -7.37 -3.91 -7.81
CA ASN A 18 -6.99 -4.26 -6.44
C ASN A 18 -6.69 -3.03 -5.57
N GLN A 19 -6.55 -1.83 -6.15
CA GLN A 19 -6.19 -0.62 -5.42
C GLN A 19 -7.23 -0.15 -4.41
N ASP A 20 -8.53 -0.40 -4.67
CA ASP A 20 -9.63 -0.02 -3.79
C ASP A 20 -10.16 -1.19 -2.94
N LYS A 21 -9.54 -2.38 -3.07
CA LYS A 21 -9.93 -3.55 -2.29
C LYS A 21 -9.34 -3.48 -0.88
N LYS A 22 -10.07 -4.05 0.09
CA LYS A 22 -9.58 -4.28 1.46
C LYS A 22 -8.71 -5.54 1.51
N ILE A 23 -7.61 -5.54 0.78
CA ILE A 23 -6.61 -6.62 0.81
C ILE A 23 -5.58 -6.27 1.88
N LEU A 24 -5.25 -7.21 2.76
CA LEU A 24 -4.16 -7.08 3.74
C LEU A 24 -2.82 -7.00 3.00
N VAL A 25 -2.09 -5.90 3.20
CA VAL A 25 -0.78 -5.64 2.57
C VAL A 25 0.37 -5.63 3.56
N GLY A 26 0.08 -5.67 4.87
CA GLY A 26 1.09 -5.73 5.91
C GLY A 26 0.54 -5.33 7.27
N PHE A 27 1.44 -5.08 8.20
CA PHE A 27 1.13 -4.63 9.56
C PHE A 27 1.89 -3.33 9.85
N ASN A 28 1.27 -2.44 10.61
CA ASN A 28 1.90 -1.21 11.07
C ASN A 28 3.06 -1.56 12.02
N GLY A 29 4.26 -1.04 11.75
CA GLY A 29 5.44 -1.29 12.57
C GLY A 29 5.39 -0.70 13.99
N THR A 30 4.43 0.20 14.28
CA THR A 30 4.30 0.85 15.60
C THR A 30 3.36 0.10 16.53
N ASP A 31 2.20 -0.34 16.03
CA ASP A 31 1.14 -0.95 16.86
C ASP A 31 0.73 -2.35 16.39
N GLY A 32 1.37 -2.89 15.36
CA GLY A 32 1.11 -4.24 14.84
C GLY A 32 -0.24 -4.42 14.17
N LYS A 33 -1.03 -3.35 13.96
CA LYS A 33 -2.35 -3.47 13.33
C LYS A 33 -2.24 -3.73 11.83
N GLU A 34 -3.20 -4.50 11.33
CA GLU A 34 -3.35 -4.76 9.89
C GLU A 34 -3.47 -3.47 9.07
N VAL A 35 -2.79 -3.45 7.94
CA VAL A 35 -2.85 -2.39 6.93
C VAL A 35 -3.45 -2.97 5.66
N THR A 36 -4.53 -2.35 5.18
CA THR A 36 -5.13 -2.73 3.90
C THR A 36 -4.61 -1.88 2.75
N MET A 37 -4.75 -2.35 1.51
CA MET A 37 -4.40 -1.59 0.30
C MET A 37 -5.08 -0.22 0.26
N SER A 38 -6.39 -0.17 0.55
CA SER A 38 -7.14 1.10 0.62
C SER A 38 -6.54 2.08 1.64
N LYS A 39 -6.17 1.59 2.84
CA LYS A 39 -5.57 2.41 3.90
C LYS A 39 -4.18 2.90 3.52
N LEU A 40 -3.36 2.03 2.93
CA LEU A 40 -2.03 2.38 2.42
C LEU A 40 -2.13 3.48 1.35
N LYS A 41 -3.07 3.36 0.41
CA LYS A 41 -3.33 4.37 -0.64
C LYS A 41 -3.72 5.72 -0.04
N ASP A 42 -4.62 5.75 0.93
CA ASP A 42 -5.06 6.98 1.59
C ASP A 42 -3.92 7.68 2.33
N ASP A 43 -3.10 6.93 3.06
CA ASP A 43 -1.97 7.48 3.81
C ASP A 43 -0.89 8.05 2.86
N ILE A 44 -0.61 7.36 1.73
CA ILE A 44 0.28 7.88 0.68
C ILE A 44 -0.28 9.18 0.07
N ASN A 45 -1.57 9.21 -0.26
CA ASN A 45 -2.21 10.41 -0.81
C ASN A 45 -2.14 11.58 0.18
N ARG A 46 -2.42 11.34 1.47
CA ARG A 46 -2.29 12.36 2.51
C ARG A 46 -0.88 12.91 2.61
N ILE A 47 0.15 12.05 2.54
CA ILE A 47 1.55 12.50 2.56
C ILE A 47 1.87 13.31 1.30
N ARG A 48 1.50 12.83 0.10
CA ARG A 48 1.69 13.54 -1.17
C ARG A 48 1.04 14.92 -1.13
N ASP A 49 -0.23 14.97 -0.75
CA ASP A 49 -1.03 16.20 -0.77
C ASP A 49 -0.57 17.18 0.30
N SER A 50 -0.15 16.68 1.47
CA SER A 50 0.48 17.51 2.53
C SER A 50 1.86 18.07 2.15
N LYS A 51 2.56 17.43 1.21
CA LYS A 51 3.83 17.93 0.66
C LYS A 51 3.64 18.75 -0.61
N SER A 52 2.47 18.67 -1.23
CA SER A 52 2.07 19.48 -2.39
C SER A 52 1.75 20.93 -2.02
N THR A 53 1.95 21.33 -0.75
CA THR A 53 1.80 22.71 -0.27
C THR A 53 3.05 23.58 -0.46
N PHE A 54 4.10 23.08 -1.11
CA PHE A 54 5.14 23.94 -1.67
C PHE A 54 4.63 24.53 -2.99
N ILE A 55 4.09 25.75 -2.89
CA ILE A 55 3.88 26.68 -4.03
C ILE A 55 5.24 27.15 -4.53
#